data_AF-A0A2S6TDV3-F1
#
_entry.id   AF-A0A2S6TDV3-F1
#
_cell.length_a   1.000
_cell.length_b   1.000
_cell.length_c   1.000
_cell.angle_alpha   90.00
_cell.angle_beta   90.00
_cell.angle_gamma   90.00
#
_symmetry.space_group_name_H-M   'P 1'
#
loop_
_entity.id
_entity.type
_entity.pdbx_description
1 polymer ?
#
loop_
_entity_poly.entity_id
_entity_poly.type
_entity_poly.pdbx_seq_one_letter_code
_entity_poly.pdbx_strand_id
1 'polypeptide(L)'
;AFMRTGLDLYANIRPAKTRIGVPSAVENMDLVFARENTEGFYADRSMHMGNGEMMVTEDVAIAIRKITREASRKIAEAAFKLAMQRRRKVTIVTKRNVLKMTDGLFHDTVCEVAKSYPEVEVDDVIIDAMTALMVRTPASFDVICTSNMYGDILSDLGNELAGGLGLGGTINAGDNHVMAQAVHGSAPDIAGQDIANPTAMVLSLAMMLEWIAAKEEDNKLMEAGHRLGVALDAQLANTSTCTQDLGGPLSCKEFGEKLVRRLEEEA
;
A
#
# COMPACT_ATOMS: atom_id res chain seq x y z
N ALA A 1 -15.98 1.74 3.47
CA ALA A 1 -16.42 1.37 2.11
C ALA A 1 -16.69 2.55 1.18
N PHE A 2 -17.56 3.51 1.58
CA PHE A 2 -18.24 4.43 0.67
C PHE A 2 -17.38 5.02 -0.47
N MET A 3 -16.26 5.68 -0.14
CA MET A 3 -15.38 6.27 -1.17
C MET A 3 -14.73 5.20 -2.08
N ARG A 4 -14.25 4.10 -1.49
CA ARG A 4 -13.52 3.04 -2.23
C ARG A 4 -14.44 2.30 -3.19
N THR A 5 -15.64 1.92 -2.76
CA THR A 5 -16.59 1.20 -3.62
C THR A 5 -17.38 2.16 -4.52
N GLY A 6 -17.76 3.33 -4.03
CA GLY A 6 -18.54 4.32 -4.77
C GLY A 6 -17.78 4.99 -5.92
N LEU A 7 -16.44 5.05 -5.84
CA LEU A 7 -15.58 5.59 -6.90
C LEU A 7 -14.80 4.50 -7.67
N ASP A 8 -15.07 3.22 -7.39
CA ASP A 8 -14.36 2.05 -7.93
C ASP A 8 -12.82 2.11 -7.76
N LEU A 9 -12.35 2.48 -6.56
CA LEU A 9 -10.93 2.56 -6.22
C LEU A 9 -10.36 1.17 -5.88
N TYR A 10 -10.33 0.28 -6.87
CA TYR A 10 -10.02 -1.14 -6.72
C TYR A 10 -8.56 -1.44 -6.38
N ALA A 11 -7.61 -0.58 -6.73
CA ALA A 11 -6.19 -0.78 -6.51
C ALA A 11 -5.68 0.05 -5.34
N ASN A 12 -5.39 -0.60 -4.22
CA ASN A 12 -4.70 0.03 -3.10
C ASN A 12 -3.20 -0.26 -3.21
N ILE A 13 -2.43 0.76 -3.60
CA ILE A 13 -0.98 0.67 -3.82
C ILE A 13 -0.28 1.20 -2.58
N ARG A 14 0.55 0.35 -1.95
CA ARG A 14 1.26 0.65 -0.70
C ARG A 14 2.75 0.28 -0.80
N PRO A 15 3.66 1.22 -1.08
CA PRO A 15 5.08 0.96 -0.95
C PRO A 15 5.46 0.71 0.51
N ALA A 16 6.41 -0.19 0.74
CA ALA A 16 7.12 -0.36 2.00
C ALA A 16 8.62 -0.41 1.68
N LYS A 17 9.36 0.60 2.15
CA LYS A 17 10.75 0.85 1.79
C LYS A 17 11.57 1.27 3.00
N THR A 18 12.69 0.58 3.26
CA THR A 18 13.68 1.03 4.24
C THR A 18 14.38 2.27 3.70
N ARG A 19 14.59 3.26 4.57
CA ARG A 19 15.18 4.56 4.21
C ARG A 19 16.44 4.81 5.00
N ILE A 20 17.41 5.43 4.35
CA ILE A 20 18.62 5.93 5.02
C ILE A 20 18.19 6.87 6.14
N GLY A 21 18.85 6.82 7.30
CA GLY A 21 18.56 7.69 8.44
C GLY A 21 17.34 7.31 9.28
N VAL A 22 16.53 6.35 8.81
CA VAL A 22 15.34 5.85 9.51
C VAL A 22 15.65 4.51 10.19
N PRO A 23 15.52 4.40 11.52
CA PRO A 23 15.63 3.12 12.21
C PRO A 23 14.62 2.11 11.65
N SER A 24 15.06 0.89 11.36
CA SER A 24 14.23 -0.16 10.76
C SER A 24 14.56 -1.53 11.36
N ALA A 25 13.61 -2.45 11.32
CA ALA A 25 13.79 -3.81 11.85
C ALA A 25 14.50 -4.75 10.84
N VAL A 26 14.61 -4.31 9.59
CA VAL A 26 15.23 -5.06 8.48
C VAL A 26 16.16 -4.12 7.70
N GLU A 27 17.27 -4.63 7.17
CA GLU A 27 18.28 -3.78 6.55
C GLU A 27 17.86 -3.25 5.17
N ASN A 28 17.32 -4.13 4.32
CA ASN A 28 17.03 -3.82 2.92
C ASN A 28 15.65 -4.31 2.53
N MET A 29 14.72 -3.39 2.31
CA MET A 29 13.40 -3.68 1.79
C MET A 29 12.95 -2.57 0.87
N ASP A 30 12.50 -2.93 -0.33
CA ASP A 30 11.84 -2.03 -1.27
C ASP A 30 10.84 -2.87 -2.06
N LEU A 31 9.61 -2.91 -1.56
CA LEU A 31 8.52 -3.65 -2.17
C LEU A 31 7.25 -2.81 -2.18
N VAL A 32 6.28 -3.22 -3.00
CA VAL A 32 4.98 -2.55 -3.09
C VAL A 32 3.86 -3.58 -3.01
N PHE A 33 2.89 -3.33 -2.13
CA PHE A 33 1.67 -4.09 -2.10
C PHE A 33 0.67 -3.54 -3.12
N ALA A 34 0.26 -4.38 -4.05
CA ALA A 34 -0.94 -4.21 -4.86
C ALA A 34 -2.08 -4.98 -4.20
N ARG A 35 -2.84 -4.27 -3.37
CA ARG A 35 -3.94 -4.80 -2.57
C ARG A 35 -5.28 -4.55 -3.28
N GLU A 36 -6.04 -5.62 -3.48
CA GLU A 36 -7.45 -5.54 -3.89
C GLU A 36 -8.26 -4.78 -2.82
N ASN A 37 -9.13 -3.85 -3.19
CA ASN A 37 -9.66 -2.86 -2.25
C ASN A 37 -11.20 -2.73 -2.21
N THR A 38 -11.94 -3.49 -3.02
CA THR A 38 -13.41 -3.41 -3.16
C THR A 38 -14.15 -4.67 -2.73
N GLU A 39 -13.46 -5.78 -2.43
CA GLU A 39 -14.09 -7.02 -1.94
C GLU A 39 -13.22 -7.76 -0.89
N GLY A 40 -13.34 -9.09 -0.81
CA GLY A 40 -12.63 -9.93 0.17
C GLY A 40 -13.46 -10.20 1.43
N PHE A 41 -12.80 -10.09 2.59
CA PHE A 41 -13.40 -10.35 3.91
C PHE A 41 -14.01 -9.09 4.56
N TYR A 42 -13.92 -7.93 3.92
CA TYR A 42 -14.53 -6.71 4.46
C TYR A 42 -16.05 -6.76 4.27
N ALA A 43 -16.74 -6.97 5.38
CA ALA A 43 -18.18 -7.19 5.40
C ALA A 43 -18.97 -6.04 4.73
N ASP A 44 -18.47 -4.80 4.83
CA ASP A 44 -19.06 -3.60 4.23
C ASP A 44 -18.99 -3.55 2.68
N ARG A 45 -18.47 -4.59 2.03
CA ARG A 45 -18.28 -4.69 0.56
C ARG A 45 -18.59 -6.07 -0.01
N SER A 46 -19.00 -7.03 0.82
CA SER A 46 -19.24 -8.42 0.39
C SER A 46 -20.65 -8.66 -0.19
N MET A 47 -21.59 -7.72 0.01
CA MET A 47 -23.00 -7.88 -0.33
C MET A 47 -23.53 -6.70 -1.17
N HIS A 48 -24.58 -6.94 -1.96
CA HIS A 48 -25.31 -5.87 -2.66
C HIS A 48 -26.16 -5.02 -1.69
N MET A 49 -26.79 -5.68 -0.71
CA MET A 49 -27.55 -5.06 0.38
C MET A 49 -27.20 -5.76 1.69
N GLY A 50 -27.22 -4.99 2.79
CA GLY A 50 -26.84 -5.48 4.11
C GLY A 50 -25.34 -5.49 4.35
N ASN A 51 -24.94 -5.95 5.54
CA ASN A 51 -23.55 -6.21 5.87
C ASN A 51 -23.22 -7.68 5.57
N GLY A 52 -22.00 -7.99 5.16
CA GLY A 52 -21.53 -9.37 4.94
C GLY A 52 -21.35 -10.17 6.23
N GLU A 53 -21.90 -9.72 7.36
CA GLU A 53 -21.84 -10.37 8.66
C GLU A 53 -23.23 -10.49 9.24
N MET A 54 -23.47 -11.61 9.92
CA MET A 54 -24.76 -11.93 10.52
C MET A 54 -24.60 -12.76 11.78
N MET A 55 -25.48 -12.50 12.74
CA MET A 55 -25.60 -13.21 14.00
C MET A 55 -26.78 -14.17 13.88
N VAL A 56 -26.51 -15.47 13.69
CA VAL A 56 -27.55 -16.49 13.42
C VAL A 56 -28.26 -16.91 14.72
N THR A 57 -27.52 -16.96 15.81
CA THR A 57 -27.99 -17.13 17.19
C THR A 57 -27.17 -16.20 18.09
N GLU A 58 -27.40 -16.16 19.41
CA GLU A 58 -26.56 -15.36 20.33
C GLU A 58 -25.09 -15.82 20.36
N ASP A 59 -24.80 -17.07 19.96
CA ASP A 59 -23.47 -17.70 20.04
C ASP A 59 -22.85 -18.04 18.66
N VAL A 60 -23.53 -17.75 17.54
CA VAL A 60 -23.10 -18.18 16.19
C VAL A 60 -23.03 -17.02 15.19
N ALA A 61 -21.81 -16.51 14.96
CA ALA A 61 -21.54 -15.42 14.02
C ALA A 61 -21.01 -15.98 12.70
N ILE A 62 -21.45 -15.42 11.57
CA ILE A 62 -20.99 -15.79 10.23
C ILE A 62 -20.55 -14.54 9.48
N ALA A 63 -19.45 -14.66 8.73
CA ALA A 63 -18.97 -13.65 7.78
C ALA A 63 -18.91 -14.22 6.36
N ILE A 64 -19.27 -13.40 5.38
CA ILE A 64 -19.26 -13.72 3.96
C ILE A 64 -18.02 -13.11 3.33
N ARG A 65 -17.20 -13.98 2.73
CA ARG A 65 -16.10 -13.57 1.86
C ARG A 65 -16.57 -13.56 0.41
N LYS A 66 -16.34 -12.45 -0.30
CA LYS A 66 -16.60 -12.32 -1.74
C LYS A 66 -15.28 -12.19 -2.50
N ILE A 67 -15.09 -13.00 -3.53
CA ILE A 67 -14.01 -12.84 -4.51
C ILE A 67 -14.61 -12.99 -5.92
N THR A 68 -14.29 -12.07 -6.82
CA THR A 68 -14.74 -12.05 -8.21
C THR A 68 -13.55 -12.05 -9.15
N ARG A 69 -13.74 -12.63 -10.34
CA ARG A 69 -12.73 -12.60 -11.41
C ARG A 69 -12.43 -11.18 -11.86
N GLU A 70 -13.43 -10.30 -11.87
CA GLU A 70 -13.27 -8.91 -12.31
C GLU A 70 -12.32 -8.13 -11.40
N ALA A 71 -12.57 -8.10 -10.09
CA ALA A 71 -11.71 -7.38 -9.15
C ALA A 71 -10.31 -8.01 -9.09
N SER A 72 -10.23 -9.36 -9.10
CA SER A 72 -8.94 -10.09 -9.16
C SER A 72 -8.14 -9.72 -10.40
N ARG A 73 -8.78 -9.61 -11.57
CA ARG A 73 -8.12 -9.19 -12.82
C ARG A 73 -7.66 -7.74 -12.76
N LYS A 74 -8.50 -6.82 -12.28
CA LYS A 74 -8.18 -5.39 -12.15
C LYS A 74 -6.94 -5.16 -11.26
N ILE A 75 -6.89 -5.79 -10.09
CA ILE A 75 -5.71 -5.66 -9.21
C ILE A 75 -4.47 -6.34 -9.81
N ALA A 76 -4.62 -7.49 -10.48
CA ALA A 76 -3.51 -8.16 -11.15
C ALA A 76 -2.92 -7.26 -12.24
N GLU A 77 -3.75 -6.69 -13.12
CA GLU A 77 -3.28 -5.77 -14.16
C GLU A 77 -2.54 -4.57 -13.58
N ALA A 78 -3.02 -4.00 -12.47
CA ALA A 78 -2.32 -2.93 -11.76
C ALA A 78 -0.96 -3.39 -11.20
N ALA A 79 -0.90 -4.58 -10.59
CA ALA A 79 0.32 -5.17 -10.05
C ALA A 79 1.37 -5.43 -11.14
N PHE A 80 0.98 -6.00 -12.28
CA PHE A 80 1.88 -6.29 -13.39
C PHE A 80 2.37 -5.02 -14.10
N LYS A 81 1.50 -4.02 -14.31
CA LYS A 81 1.92 -2.70 -14.83
C LYS A 81 2.95 -2.05 -13.91
N LEU A 82 2.74 -2.10 -12.61
CA LEU A 82 3.70 -1.61 -11.62
C LEU A 82 5.01 -2.39 -11.66
N ALA A 83 4.96 -3.72 -11.74
CA ALA A 83 6.16 -4.57 -11.79
C ALA A 83 7.02 -4.28 -13.04
N MET A 84 6.40 -3.94 -14.18
CA MET A 84 7.10 -3.57 -15.41
C MET A 84 7.97 -2.32 -15.27
N GLN A 85 7.64 -1.44 -14.31
CA GLN A 85 8.40 -0.22 -13.97
C GLN A 85 9.41 -0.46 -12.84
N ARG A 86 9.49 -1.69 -12.32
CA ARG A 86 10.31 -2.08 -11.17
C ARG A 86 11.23 -3.24 -11.54
N ARG A 87 11.42 -4.21 -10.64
CA ARG A 87 12.33 -5.35 -10.83
C ARG A 87 11.67 -6.51 -11.59
N ARG A 88 10.49 -6.27 -12.18
CA ARG A 88 9.71 -7.24 -12.96
C ARG A 88 9.47 -8.54 -12.19
N LYS A 89 9.05 -8.43 -10.93
CA LYS A 89 8.66 -9.58 -10.12
C LYS A 89 7.33 -9.34 -9.41
N VAL A 90 6.40 -10.29 -9.54
CA VAL A 90 5.11 -10.30 -8.84
C VAL A 90 4.99 -11.57 -7.99
N THR A 91 4.76 -11.38 -6.69
CA THR A 91 4.46 -12.47 -5.75
C THR A 91 2.98 -12.49 -5.43
N ILE A 92 2.31 -13.60 -5.76
CA ILE A 92 0.89 -13.81 -5.48
C ILE A 92 0.75 -14.36 -4.05
N VAL A 93 0.04 -13.64 -3.18
CA VAL A 93 -0.16 -14.08 -1.80
C VAL A 93 -1.59 -14.52 -1.54
N THR A 94 -1.77 -15.76 -1.08
CA THR A 94 -3.09 -16.37 -0.85
C THR A 94 -3.09 -17.32 0.35
N LYS A 95 -4.24 -17.92 0.69
CA LYS A 95 -4.35 -19.12 1.53
C LYS A 95 -5.06 -20.24 0.77
N ARG A 96 -4.73 -20.45 -0.52
CA ARG A 96 -5.44 -21.40 -1.40
C ARG A 96 -5.37 -22.87 -0.95
N ASN A 97 -4.42 -23.22 -0.08
CA ASN A 97 -4.37 -24.54 0.56
C ASN A 97 -5.56 -24.80 1.51
N VAL A 98 -6.17 -23.74 2.05
CA VAL A 98 -7.37 -23.78 2.90
C VAL A 98 -8.59 -23.29 2.13
N LEU A 99 -8.51 -22.11 1.54
CA LEU A 99 -9.63 -21.43 0.86
C LEU A 99 -9.63 -21.74 -0.64
N LYS A 100 -9.86 -23.01 -0.96
CA LYS A 100 -9.70 -23.55 -2.32
C LYS A 100 -10.49 -22.82 -3.40
N MET A 101 -11.70 -22.33 -3.09
CA MET A 101 -12.56 -21.67 -4.06
C MET A 101 -12.23 -20.19 -4.25
N THR A 102 -12.24 -19.41 -3.16
CA THR A 102 -12.08 -17.95 -3.23
C THR A 102 -10.64 -17.55 -3.53
N ASP A 103 -9.67 -18.12 -2.83
CA ASP A 103 -8.25 -17.86 -3.12
C ASP A 103 -7.77 -18.60 -4.37
N GLY A 104 -8.37 -19.75 -4.71
CA GLY A 104 -8.13 -20.41 -5.98
C GLY A 104 -8.54 -19.54 -7.17
N LEU A 105 -9.75 -18.97 -7.13
CA LEU A 105 -10.22 -18.06 -8.17
C LEU A 105 -9.33 -16.82 -8.31
N PHE A 106 -8.92 -16.21 -7.18
CA PHE A 106 -7.99 -15.07 -7.19
C PHE A 106 -6.67 -15.46 -7.86
N HIS A 107 -6.04 -16.53 -7.38
CA HIS A 107 -4.76 -17.03 -7.88
C HIS A 107 -4.81 -17.32 -9.39
N ASP A 108 -5.79 -18.10 -9.83
CA ASP A 108 -5.91 -18.51 -11.24
C ASP A 108 -6.12 -17.30 -12.16
N THR A 109 -6.86 -16.29 -11.69
CA THR A 109 -7.06 -15.04 -12.43
C THR A 109 -5.76 -14.24 -12.53
N VAL A 110 -4.97 -14.15 -11.46
CA VAL A 110 -3.67 -13.45 -11.49
C VAL A 110 -2.70 -14.18 -12.44
N CYS A 111 -2.66 -15.52 -12.39
CA CYS A 111 -1.87 -16.33 -13.33
C CYS A 111 -2.33 -16.19 -14.79
N GLU A 112 -3.62 -15.96 -15.04
CA GLU A 112 -4.14 -15.67 -16.38
C GLU A 112 -3.61 -14.34 -16.90
N VAL A 113 -3.64 -13.29 -16.09
CA VAL A 113 -3.08 -11.96 -16.43
C VAL A 113 -1.56 -12.05 -16.67
N ALA A 114 -0.85 -12.86 -15.88
CA ALA A 114 0.59 -13.06 -16.04
C ALA A 114 1.02 -13.48 -17.45
N LYS A 115 0.16 -14.19 -18.19
CA LYS A 115 0.43 -14.62 -19.58
C LYS A 115 0.65 -13.44 -20.54
N SER A 116 0.12 -12.25 -20.21
CA SER A 116 0.30 -11.02 -20.98
C SER A 116 1.58 -10.26 -20.61
N TYR A 117 2.32 -10.71 -19.60
CA TYR A 117 3.55 -10.08 -19.11
C TYR A 117 4.68 -11.13 -18.98
N PRO A 118 5.12 -11.74 -20.09
CA PRO A 118 6.11 -12.83 -20.07
C PRO A 118 7.48 -12.42 -19.50
N GLU A 119 7.77 -11.12 -19.40
CA GLU A 119 8.99 -10.56 -18.83
C GLU A 119 8.97 -10.45 -17.30
N VAL A 120 7.82 -10.68 -16.67
CA VAL A 120 7.64 -10.58 -15.22
C VAL A 120 7.78 -11.96 -14.58
N GLU A 121 8.74 -12.10 -13.67
CA GLU A 121 8.86 -13.29 -12.81
C GLU A 121 7.63 -13.37 -11.90
N VAL A 122 7.01 -14.55 -11.83
CA VAL A 122 5.85 -14.79 -10.98
C VAL A 122 6.15 -15.94 -10.03
N ASP A 123 6.03 -15.66 -8.74
CA ASP A 123 5.98 -16.69 -7.70
C ASP A 123 4.71 -16.56 -6.86
N ASP A 124 4.45 -17.58 -6.05
CA ASP A 124 3.28 -17.61 -5.18
C ASP A 124 3.69 -18.07 -3.78
N VAL A 125 3.09 -17.47 -2.76
CA VAL A 125 3.40 -17.76 -1.36
C VAL A 125 2.10 -17.79 -0.55
N ILE A 126 1.98 -18.75 0.37
CA ILE A 126 0.87 -18.76 1.31
C ILE A 126 1.05 -17.68 2.40
N ILE A 127 -0.02 -17.01 2.80
CA ILE A 127 0.01 -15.80 3.65
C ILE A 127 0.81 -15.97 4.96
N ASP A 128 0.78 -17.13 5.60
CA ASP A 128 1.57 -17.46 6.79
C ASP A 128 3.07 -17.65 6.51
N ALA A 129 3.42 -18.24 5.36
CA ALA A 129 4.82 -18.26 4.94
C ALA A 129 5.30 -16.86 4.55
N MET A 130 4.42 -16.06 3.92
CA MET A 130 4.74 -14.71 3.50
C MET A 130 5.10 -13.81 4.69
N THR A 131 4.35 -13.86 5.79
CA THR A 131 4.66 -13.07 7.00
C THR A 131 6.02 -13.43 7.57
N ALA A 132 6.38 -14.72 7.62
CA ALA A 132 7.71 -15.15 8.06
C ALA A 132 8.83 -14.71 7.10
N LEU A 133 8.59 -14.78 5.79
CA LEU A 133 9.56 -14.37 4.76
C LEU A 133 9.78 -12.86 4.73
N MET A 134 8.77 -12.05 5.03
CA MET A 134 8.92 -10.59 5.14
C MET A 134 9.88 -10.20 6.26
N VAL A 135 9.91 -10.95 7.37
CA VAL A 135 10.89 -10.73 8.45
C VAL A 135 12.27 -11.23 8.03
N ARG A 136 12.33 -12.40 7.39
CA ARG A 136 13.59 -13.10 7.12
C ARG A 136 14.35 -12.58 5.90
N THR A 137 13.65 -12.33 4.81
CA THR A 137 14.22 -12.01 3.49
C THR A 137 13.32 -11.03 2.70
N PRO A 138 12.98 -9.85 3.23
CA PRO A 138 12.08 -8.91 2.55
C PRO A 138 12.64 -8.40 1.20
N ALA A 139 13.97 -8.27 1.07
CA ALA A 139 14.65 -7.82 -0.15
C ALA A 139 14.34 -8.68 -1.39
N SER A 140 13.91 -9.93 -1.19
CA SER A 140 13.62 -10.89 -2.26
C SER A 140 12.29 -10.63 -2.98
N PHE A 141 11.42 -9.77 -2.43
CA PHE A 141 10.11 -9.44 -3.00
C PHE A 141 10.14 -8.07 -3.67
N ASP A 142 9.33 -7.89 -4.72
CA ASP A 142 9.19 -6.62 -5.46
C ASP A 142 7.74 -6.10 -5.44
N VAL A 143 6.82 -6.71 -6.18
CA VAL A 143 5.39 -6.38 -6.11
C VAL A 143 4.62 -7.54 -5.50
N ILE A 144 3.86 -7.29 -4.44
CA ILE A 144 3.03 -8.30 -3.79
C ILE A 144 1.57 -8.08 -4.21
N CYS A 145 1.00 -9.03 -4.96
CA CYS A 145 -0.39 -9.00 -5.39
C CYS A 145 -1.25 -9.87 -4.47
N THR A 146 -2.25 -9.29 -3.81
CA THR A 146 -3.02 -10.00 -2.79
C THR A 146 -4.43 -9.44 -2.59
N SER A 147 -5.28 -10.26 -1.98
CA SER A 147 -6.65 -9.87 -1.63
C SER A 147 -6.69 -8.88 -0.45
N ASN A 148 -7.84 -8.22 -0.28
CA ASN A 148 -7.99 -7.06 0.59
C ASN A 148 -7.45 -7.19 2.02
N MET A 149 -7.91 -8.17 2.78
CA MET A 149 -7.52 -8.31 4.19
C MET A 149 -6.05 -8.75 4.36
N TYR A 150 -5.56 -9.61 3.46
CA TYR A 150 -4.15 -10.00 3.46
C TYR A 150 -3.24 -8.82 3.14
N GLY A 151 -3.64 -8.00 2.15
CA GLY A 151 -2.92 -6.79 1.81
C GLY A 151 -2.92 -5.77 2.93
N ASP A 152 -4.02 -5.61 3.68
CA ASP A 152 -4.07 -4.75 4.87
C ASP A 152 -2.98 -5.15 5.87
N ILE A 153 -3.04 -6.40 6.34
CA ILE A 153 -2.14 -6.94 7.36
C ILE A 153 -0.68 -6.92 6.90
N LEU A 154 -0.39 -7.38 5.68
CA LEU A 154 0.99 -7.43 5.20
C LEU A 154 1.56 -6.04 4.96
N SER A 155 0.76 -5.08 4.49
CA SER A 155 1.25 -3.73 4.26
C SER A 155 1.58 -3.00 5.56
N ASP A 156 0.82 -3.25 6.63
CA ASP A 156 1.13 -2.72 7.96
C ASP A 156 2.41 -3.36 8.50
N LEU A 157 2.55 -4.70 8.38
CA LEU A 157 3.79 -5.40 8.71
C LEU A 157 4.99 -4.83 7.93
N GLY A 158 4.83 -4.61 6.63
CA GLY A 158 5.89 -4.06 5.77
C GLY A 158 6.32 -2.66 6.20
N ASN A 159 5.37 -1.77 6.50
CA ASN A 159 5.71 -0.43 6.95
C ASN A 159 6.34 -0.43 8.34
N GLU A 160 5.87 -1.28 9.24
CA GLU A 160 6.46 -1.41 10.57
C GLU A 160 7.91 -1.93 10.50
N LEU A 161 8.16 -2.95 9.67
CA LEU A 161 9.52 -3.44 9.43
C LEU A 161 10.44 -2.37 8.82
N ALA A 162 9.89 -1.49 7.98
CA ALA A 162 10.61 -0.39 7.32
C ALA A 162 10.94 0.80 8.23
N GLY A 163 10.37 0.87 9.44
CA GLY A 163 10.60 1.95 10.40
C GLY A 163 9.36 2.60 10.99
N GLY A 164 8.16 2.13 10.64
CA GLY A 164 6.92 2.50 11.30
C GLY A 164 5.78 2.87 10.35
N LEU A 165 4.54 2.76 10.85
CA LEU A 165 3.32 3.12 10.09
C LEU A 165 3.28 4.58 9.61
N GLY A 166 4.00 5.50 10.27
CA GLY A 166 4.15 6.90 9.86
C GLY A 166 4.82 7.10 8.50
N LEU A 167 5.48 6.07 7.97
CA LEU A 167 6.14 6.06 6.67
C LEU A 167 5.26 5.48 5.55
N GLY A 168 4.08 4.94 5.88
CA GLY A 168 3.20 4.23 4.95
C GLY A 168 2.39 5.17 4.06
N GLY A 169 2.98 5.63 2.96
CA GLY A 169 2.25 6.27 1.87
C GLY A 169 1.34 5.28 1.13
N THR A 170 0.18 5.74 0.66
CA THR A 170 -0.75 4.93 -0.12
C THR A 170 -1.68 5.76 -1.02
N ILE A 171 -1.98 5.19 -2.19
CA ILE A 171 -3.08 5.63 -3.04
C ILE A 171 -4.11 4.52 -3.20
N ASN A 172 -5.37 4.92 -3.27
CA ASN A 172 -6.48 4.08 -3.71
C ASN A 172 -6.86 4.56 -5.10
N ALA A 173 -6.58 3.77 -6.13
CA ALA A 173 -6.77 4.13 -7.52
C ALA A 173 -7.84 3.24 -8.15
N GLY A 174 -8.68 3.86 -8.98
CA GLY A 174 -9.56 3.20 -9.93
C GLY A 174 -9.19 3.61 -11.35
N ASP A 175 -10.09 3.37 -12.30
CA ASP A 175 -9.82 3.79 -13.68
C ASP A 175 -9.89 5.32 -13.83
N ASN A 176 -10.80 5.98 -13.12
CA ASN A 176 -11.10 7.41 -13.31
C ASN A 176 -10.78 8.28 -12.10
N HIS A 177 -10.53 7.68 -10.94
CA HIS A 177 -10.39 8.39 -9.68
C HIS A 177 -9.17 7.88 -8.91
N VAL A 178 -8.57 8.76 -8.11
CA VAL A 178 -7.49 8.44 -7.19
C VAL A 178 -7.73 9.14 -5.86
N MET A 179 -7.33 8.49 -4.76
CA MET A 179 -7.40 9.03 -3.42
C MET A 179 -6.10 8.73 -2.67
N ALA A 180 -5.35 9.77 -2.34
CA ALA A 180 -4.23 9.72 -1.40
C ALA A 180 -4.72 9.55 0.04
N GLN A 181 -4.07 8.68 0.81
CA GLN A 181 -4.35 8.48 2.23
C GLN A 181 -3.05 8.05 2.93
N ALA A 182 -2.88 8.29 4.22
CA ALA A 182 -1.87 7.57 5.00
C ALA A 182 -2.34 6.13 5.30
N VAL A 183 -1.40 5.21 5.54
CA VAL A 183 -1.73 3.85 6.04
C VAL A 183 -2.25 3.90 7.48
N HIS A 184 -1.67 4.76 8.32
CA HIS A 184 -2.04 4.88 9.73
C HIS A 184 -3.46 5.44 9.95
N GLY A 185 -3.99 5.21 11.15
CA GLY A 185 -5.28 5.75 11.61
C GLY A 185 -5.21 7.21 12.07
N SER A 186 -6.22 7.65 12.82
CA SER A 186 -6.35 9.04 13.28
C SER A 186 -5.42 9.43 14.44
N ALA A 187 -4.76 8.46 15.09
CA ALA A 187 -3.85 8.67 16.23
C ALA A 187 -4.44 9.64 17.30
N PRO A 188 -5.60 9.29 17.90
CA PRO A 188 -6.33 10.19 18.81
C PRO A 188 -5.56 10.56 20.08
N ASP A 189 -4.60 9.73 20.47
CA ASP A 189 -3.69 9.90 21.60
C ASP A 189 -2.71 11.06 21.42
N ILE A 190 -2.38 11.45 20.18
CA ILE A 190 -1.46 12.56 19.87
C ILE A 190 -2.14 13.75 19.16
N ALA A 191 -3.46 13.70 19.00
CA ALA A 191 -4.22 14.74 18.32
C ALA A 191 -4.05 16.10 19.03
N GLY A 192 -3.71 17.14 18.26
CA GLY A 192 -3.52 18.50 18.77
C GLY A 192 -2.18 18.75 19.48
N GLN A 193 -1.25 17.80 19.48
CA GLN A 193 0.04 17.93 20.16
C GLN A 193 1.19 18.38 19.24
N ASP A 194 0.95 18.54 17.93
CA ASP A 194 1.96 18.90 16.92
C ASP A 194 3.16 17.92 16.83
N ILE A 195 2.96 16.64 17.16
CA ILE A 195 4.01 15.60 17.12
C ILE A 195 3.78 14.50 16.07
N ALA A 196 2.69 14.60 15.29
CA ALA A 196 2.40 13.61 14.25
C ALA A 196 3.42 13.66 13.12
N ASN A 197 3.82 12.51 12.59
CA ASN A 197 4.70 12.41 11.44
C ASN A 197 3.92 12.62 10.13
N PRO A 198 4.20 13.67 9.34
CA PRO A 198 3.47 13.92 8.09
C PRO A 198 3.96 13.09 6.90
N THR A 199 5.02 12.27 7.07
CA THR A 199 5.70 11.53 5.99
C THR A 199 4.75 10.72 5.13
N ALA A 200 3.90 9.89 5.73
CA ALA A 200 2.93 9.07 4.99
C ALA A 200 2.02 9.92 4.08
N MET A 201 1.50 11.03 4.58
CA MET A 201 0.63 11.91 3.80
C MET A 201 1.37 12.59 2.64
N VAL A 202 2.62 13.01 2.86
CA VAL A 202 3.48 13.60 1.82
C VAL A 202 3.78 12.57 0.72
N LEU A 203 4.13 11.34 1.09
CA LEU A 203 4.34 10.25 0.12
C LEU A 203 3.07 9.97 -0.69
N SER A 204 1.92 9.92 -0.03
CA SER A 204 0.65 9.69 -0.72
C SER A 204 0.30 10.81 -1.68
N LEU A 205 0.63 12.06 -1.35
CA LEU A 205 0.51 13.19 -2.27
C LEU A 205 1.43 13.03 -3.47
N ALA A 206 2.71 12.69 -3.27
CA ALA A 206 3.65 12.44 -4.35
C ALA A 206 3.14 11.36 -5.33
N MET A 207 2.72 10.21 -4.78
CA MET A 207 2.15 9.11 -5.54
C MET A 207 0.88 9.51 -6.32
N MET A 208 0.03 10.35 -5.72
CA MET A 208 -1.18 10.84 -6.38
C MET A 208 -0.86 11.79 -7.54
N LEU A 209 0.12 12.68 -7.38
CA LEU A 209 0.59 13.57 -8.45
C LEU A 209 1.14 12.76 -9.62
N GLU A 210 1.98 11.75 -9.35
CA GLU A 210 2.51 10.83 -10.37
C GLU A 210 1.40 10.04 -11.07
N TRP A 211 0.38 9.60 -10.33
CA TRP A 211 -0.77 8.90 -10.89
C TRP A 211 -1.57 9.79 -11.85
N ILE A 212 -1.87 11.03 -11.44
CA ILE A 212 -2.60 12.00 -12.28
C ILE A 212 -1.75 12.34 -13.51
N ALA A 213 -0.46 12.59 -13.32
CA ALA A 213 0.49 12.87 -14.40
C ALA A 213 0.52 11.77 -15.45
N ALA A 214 0.55 10.50 -15.03
CA ALA A 214 0.53 9.37 -15.95
C ALA A 214 -0.81 9.24 -16.72
N LYS A 215 -1.92 9.68 -16.11
CA LYS A 215 -3.26 9.67 -16.71
C LYS A 215 -3.45 10.80 -17.72
N GLU A 216 -2.92 11.98 -17.41
CA GLU A 216 -3.09 13.22 -18.17
C GLU A 216 -1.92 13.55 -19.09
N GLU A 217 -0.86 12.74 -19.06
CA GLU A 217 0.42 12.98 -19.75
C GLU A 217 1.07 14.32 -19.36
N ASP A 218 0.90 14.74 -18.10
CA ASP A 218 1.42 16.02 -17.58
C ASP A 218 2.79 15.85 -16.90
N ASN A 219 3.84 16.21 -17.64
CA ASN A 219 5.22 16.19 -17.15
C ASN A 219 5.46 17.08 -15.92
N LYS A 220 4.69 18.16 -15.72
CA LYS A 220 4.86 19.05 -14.56
C LYS A 220 4.39 18.38 -13.28
N LEU A 221 3.26 17.66 -13.35
CA LEU A 221 2.76 16.89 -12.21
C LEU A 221 3.67 15.70 -11.91
N MET A 222 4.23 15.05 -12.94
CA MET A 222 5.21 13.99 -12.77
C MET A 222 6.45 14.50 -12.03
N GLU A 223 6.99 15.63 -12.48
CA GLU A 223 8.14 16.27 -11.84
C GLU A 223 7.84 16.70 -10.40
N ALA A 224 6.65 17.26 -10.15
CA ALA A 224 6.25 17.67 -8.80
C ALA A 224 6.17 16.48 -7.82
N GLY A 225 5.59 15.36 -8.26
CA GLY A 225 5.55 14.12 -7.46
C GLY A 225 6.95 13.57 -7.19
N HIS A 226 7.78 13.48 -8.24
CA HIS A 226 9.15 13.00 -8.12
C HIS A 226 9.99 13.84 -7.15
N ARG A 227 9.97 15.17 -7.31
CA ARG A 227 10.68 16.11 -6.44
C ARG A 227 10.22 16.02 -4.99
N LEU A 228 8.92 15.86 -4.75
CA LEU A 228 8.39 15.69 -3.40
C LEU A 228 8.93 14.42 -2.73
N GLY A 229 9.01 13.32 -3.47
CA GLY A 229 9.61 12.07 -3.00
C GLY A 229 11.10 12.19 -2.71
N VAL A 230 11.86 12.81 -3.62
CA VAL A 230 13.31 13.03 -3.47
C VAL A 230 13.62 13.93 -2.27
N ALA A 231 12.95 15.07 -2.15
CA ALA A 231 13.15 16.00 -1.04
C ALA A 231 12.82 15.35 0.31
N LEU A 232 11.76 14.54 0.36
CA LEU A 232 11.39 13.80 1.56
C LEU A 232 12.44 12.74 1.93
N ASP A 233 12.88 11.91 0.98
CA ASP A 233 13.94 10.91 1.22
C ASP A 233 15.25 11.60 1.69
N ALA A 234 15.59 12.76 1.13
CA ALA A 234 16.74 13.56 1.55
C ALA A 234 16.61 14.15 2.96
N GLN A 235 15.40 14.54 3.38
CA GLN A 235 15.14 14.95 4.76
C GLN A 235 15.28 13.76 5.71
N LEU A 236 14.59 12.64 5.42
CA LEU A 236 14.61 11.43 6.26
C LEU A 236 16.02 10.83 6.44
N ALA A 237 16.94 11.06 5.48
CA ALA A 237 18.34 10.67 5.58
C ALA A 237 19.09 11.25 6.80
N ASN A 238 18.55 12.30 7.43
CA ASN A 238 19.10 12.90 8.64
C ASN A 238 18.07 12.97 9.76
N THR A 239 18.27 12.13 10.79
CA THR A 239 17.38 12.01 11.97
C THR A 239 17.13 13.34 12.69
N SER A 240 18.09 14.29 12.70
CA SER A 240 17.89 15.64 13.27
C SER A 240 16.81 16.47 12.57
N THR A 241 16.32 16.00 11.43
CA THR A 241 15.30 16.64 10.62
C THR A 241 13.99 15.86 10.59
N CYS A 242 13.87 14.84 11.45
CA CYS A 242 12.70 13.98 11.57
C CYS A 242 11.87 14.32 12.81
N THR A 243 10.66 13.78 12.86
CA THR A 243 9.76 13.81 14.02
C THR A 243 10.16 12.78 15.07
N GLN A 244 9.55 12.89 16.26
CA GLN A 244 9.90 12.10 17.45
C GLN A 244 9.74 10.58 17.26
N ASP A 245 8.74 10.13 16.51
CA ASP A 245 8.51 8.71 16.19
C ASP A 245 9.67 8.07 15.44
N LEU A 246 10.42 8.87 14.67
CA LEU A 246 11.63 8.45 13.96
C LEU A 246 12.92 8.76 14.74
N GLY A 247 12.81 9.17 16.01
CA GLY A 247 13.94 9.55 16.86
C GLY A 247 14.49 10.96 16.63
N GLY A 248 13.79 11.78 15.85
CA GLY A 248 14.17 13.17 15.58
C GLY A 248 13.56 14.19 16.55
N PRO A 249 14.01 15.46 16.50
CA PRO A 249 13.57 16.48 17.45
C PRO A 249 12.40 17.34 16.96
N LEU A 250 11.99 17.24 15.69
CA LEU A 250 11.06 18.20 15.09
C LEU A 250 9.61 17.94 15.46
N SER A 251 8.84 19.02 15.56
CA SER A 251 7.38 18.97 15.52
C SER A 251 6.86 18.66 14.10
N CYS A 252 5.58 18.31 13.97
CA CYS A 252 4.90 18.11 12.68
C CYS A 252 5.02 19.37 11.80
N LYS A 253 4.73 20.54 12.38
CA LYS A 253 4.87 21.83 11.70
C LYS A 253 6.31 22.10 11.27
N GLU A 254 7.28 21.94 12.15
CA GLU A 254 8.70 22.20 11.84
C GLU A 254 9.21 21.26 10.75
N PHE A 255 8.78 20.00 10.77
CA PHE A 255 9.09 19.04 9.70
C PHE A 255 8.58 19.53 8.35
N GLY A 256 7.32 19.98 8.29
CA GLY A 256 6.70 20.52 7.08
C GLY A 256 7.39 21.78 6.57
N GLU A 257 7.70 22.73 7.44
CA GLU A 257 8.43 23.97 7.07
C GLU A 257 9.82 23.65 6.50
N LYS A 258 10.51 22.67 7.07
CA LYS A 258 11.82 22.25 6.60
C LYS A 258 11.77 21.57 5.24
N LEU A 259 10.73 20.76 5.00
CA LEU A 259 10.50 20.13 3.70
C LEU A 259 10.19 21.17 2.62
N VAL A 260 9.37 22.18 2.92
CA VAL A 260 9.08 23.28 1.99
C VAL A 260 10.36 24.03 1.60
N ARG A 261 11.20 24.40 2.58
CA ARG A 261 12.48 25.08 2.29
C ARG A 261 13.37 24.25 1.37
N ARG A 262 13.44 22.93 1.58
CA ARG A 262 14.22 22.03 0.73
C ARG A 262 13.70 22.02 -0.71
N LEU A 263 12.37 22.01 -0.89
CA LEU A 263 11.77 22.08 -2.22
C LEU A 263 12.06 23.42 -2.93
N GLU A 264 12.15 24.52 -2.18
CA GLU A 264 12.50 25.85 -2.71
C GLU A 264 13.98 25.97 -3.08
N GLU A 265 14.88 25.35 -2.32
CA GLU A 265 16.34 25.34 -2.59
C GLU A 265 16.72 24.48 -3.82
N GLU A 266 15.90 23.47 -4.13
CA GLU A 266 16.05 22.58 -5.29
C GLU A 266 15.28 23.07 -6.53
N ALA A 267 14.62 24.24 -6.48
CA ALA A 267 13.84 24.83 -7.58
C ALA A 267 14.68 25.74 -8.50
#